data_AF-A0A5S4FFR1-F1
#
_entry.id   AF-A0A5S4FFR1-F1
#
_cell.length_a   1.000
_cell.length_b   1.000
_cell.length_c   1.000
_cell.angle_alpha   90.00
_cell.angle_beta   90.00
_cell.angle_gamma   90.00
#
_symmetry.space_group_name_H-M   'P 1'
#
loop_
_entity.id
_entity.type
_entity.pdbx_description
1 polymer ?
#
loop_
_entity_poly.entity_id
_entity_poly.type
_entity_poly.pdbx_seq_one_letter_code
_entity_poly.pdbx_strand_id
1 'polypeptide(L)'
;MKLFKSAAVAAAMVLITSLLMVPTQAQAHGVSMFPGSRTFLCWQDGLRDNGQILPYNPACASAVQQSGTTPLYNWFAVLRSDGAGRTTGFIPDGQLCSGGTGGPYDFTAYNAVRSDWPLTHLTAGRTIQMRHSNWARHPGAFNYYITKNGWNPNAPLKWSDLEPFGSVTNPSESGGAGGLNYYYWDAQLPAGKSGRHIIFTHWIRSDSNENFYSCSDVTFDGGNGEVTGVGPGGQSPGPSVTPTVTPTAPEGACTATWKATDTGWAGHFQGEVTVRNNGTSSLNGWTVKWTYSGGQGFEGAPWNGVLAGQPPNVTVTNATYNGQLSPNGTTTFGFNATGSVPNPAPSLTCTSP
;
A
#
# COMPACT_ATOMS: atom_id res chain seq x y z
N MET A 1 -60.93 -53.30 45.01
CA MET A 1 -60.19 -52.88 46.22
C MET A 1 -58.73 -53.27 46.04
N LYS A 2 -57.81 -52.35 46.35
CA LYS A 2 -56.33 -52.36 46.20
C LYS A 2 -55.77 -51.77 44.90
N LEU A 3 -55.38 -50.51 45.05
CA LEU A 3 -54.44 -49.70 44.25
C LEU A 3 -53.07 -50.38 44.12
N PHE A 4 -52.27 -50.00 43.11
CA PHE A 4 -50.88 -49.49 43.19
C PHE A 4 -50.41 -49.15 41.76
N LYS A 5 -50.36 -47.85 41.40
CA LYS A 5 -49.15 -46.99 41.28
C LYS A 5 -48.18 -47.35 40.13
N SER A 6 -48.29 -46.56 39.06
CA SER A 6 -47.24 -45.86 38.31
C SER A 6 -45.94 -46.58 37.92
N ALA A 7 -45.66 -46.64 36.62
CA ALA A 7 -44.32 -46.41 36.08
C ALA A 7 -44.44 -45.61 34.78
N ALA A 8 -43.98 -44.37 34.83
CA ALA A 8 -44.03 -43.38 33.76
C ALA A 8 -43.03 -43.70 32.65
N VAL A 9 -43.45 -43.42 31.41
CA VAL A 9 -42.64 -43.44 30.20
C VAL A 9 -41.54 -42.38 30.32
N ALA A 10 -40.28 -42.80 30.38
CA ALA A 10 -39.13 -41.91 30.27
C ALA A 10 -38.93 -41.53 28.78
N ALA A 11 -39.54 -40.42 28.35
CA ALA A 11 -39.19 -39.77 27.10
C ALA A 11 -37.89 -38.99 27.29
N ALA A 12 -36.85 -39.40 26.55
CA ALA A 12 -35.56 -38.72 26.50
C ALA A 12 -35.72 -37.31 25.89
N MET A 13 -35.51 -36.26 26.68
CA MET A 13 -35.27 -34.91 26.15
C MET A 13 -33.80 -34.82 25.73
N VAL A 14 -33.54 -35.00 24.44
CA VAL A 14 -32.31 -34.51 23.81
C VAL A 14 -32.50 -33.01 23.59
N LEU A 15 -31.88 -32.18 24.44
CA LEU A 15 -31.71 -30.75 24.15
C LEU A 15 -30.75 -30.64 22.96
N ILE A 16 -31.28 -30.55 21.74
CA ILE A 16 -30.53 -30.07 20.59
C ILE A 16 -30.40 -28.55 20.78
N THR A 17 -29.26 -28.11 21.32
CA THR A 17 -28.87 -26.70 21.27
C THR A 17 -28.43 -26.45 19.83
N SER A 18 -29.37 -26.12 18.95
CA SER A 18 -29.06 -25.58 17.63
C SER A 18 -28.42 -24.21 17.87
N LEU A 19 -27.09 -24.16 17.89
CA LEU A 19 -26.35 -22.93 17.63
C LEU A 19 -26.85 -22.43 16.28
N LEU A 20 -27.66 -21.38 16.29
CA LEU A 20 -27.89 -20.55 15.12
C LEU A 20 -26.53 -19.94 14.78
N MET A 21 -25.76 -20.63 13.93
CA MET A 21 -24.68 -19.99 13.19
C MET A 21 -25.36 -19.00 12.26
N VAL A 22 -25.56 -17.77 12.75
CA VAL A 22 -25.83 -16.63 11.88
C VAL A 22 -24.62 -16.57 10.96
N PRO A 23 -24.76 -16.73 9.63
CA PRO A 23 -23.61 -16.56 8.75
C PRO A 23 -23.08 -15.15 8.99
N THR A 24 -21.86 -15.04 9.52
CA THR A 24 -21.15 -13.78 9.48
C THR A 24 -21.05 -13.44 8.00
N GLN A 25 -21.59 -12.28 7.60
CA GLN A 25 -21.42 -11.82 6.23
C GLN A 25 -19.91 -11.84 5.96
N ALA A 26 -19.48 -12.66 4.98
CA ALA A 26 -18.11 -12.65 4.52
C ALA A 26 -17.89 -11.30 3.83
N GLN A 27 -17.44 -10.34 4.63
CA GLN A 27 -17.08 -9.00 4.21
C GLN A 27 -15.83 -9.14 3.32
N ALA A 28 -15.97 -8.77 2.06
CA ALA A 28 -14.82 -8.46 1.24
C ALA A 28 -14.18 -7.17 1.76
N HIS A 29 -12.91 -6.93 1.43
CA HIS A 29 -12.16 -5.82 2.00
C HIS A 29 -11.03 -5.43 1.06
N GLY A 30 -11.06 -4.19 0.58
CA GLY A 30 -10.04 -3.64 -0.30
C GLY A 30 -10.31 -2.18 -0.65
N VAL A 31 -9.23 -1.39 -0.67
CA VAL A 31 -9.17 -0.05 -1.28
C VAL A 31 -7.84 0.08 -2.03
N SER A 32 -7.67 1.14 -2.82
CA SER A 32 -6.44 1.35 -3.59
C SER A 32 -5.25 1.60 -2.66
N MET A 33 -4.16 0.87 -2.88
CA MET A 33 -2.89 1.03 -2.17
C MET A 33 -1.88 1.81 -3.01
N PHE A 34 -1.98 1.73 -4.35
CA PHE A 34 -1.24 2.59 -5.27
C PHE A 34 -2.06 2.89 -6.54
N PRO A 35 -2.27 4.18 -6.88
CA PRO A 35 -2.12 5.34 -6.00
C PRO A 35 -2.99 5.17 -4.75
N GLY A 36 -2.44 5.51 -3.58
CA GLY A 36 -3.04 5.19 -2.29
C GLY A 36 -4.35 5.94 -2.05
N SER A 37 -5.35 5.27 -1.46
CA SER A 37 -6.63 5.88 -1.12
C SER A 37 -6.51 6.80 0.09
N ARG A 38 -7.49 7.70 0.29
CA ARG A 38 -7.56 8.54 1.50
C ARG A 38 -7.50 7.72 2.79
N THR A 39 -8.30 6.66 2.90
CA THR A 39 -8.33 5.81 4.10
C THR A 39 -7.01 5.09 4.31
N PHE A 40 -6.41 4.56 3.24
CA PHE A 40 -5.14 3.86 3.32
C PHE A 40 -3.98 4.79 3.70
N LEU A 41 -3.83 5.91 3.01
CA LEU A 41 -2.76 6.88 3.29
C LEU A 41 -2.92 7.53 4.66
N CYS A 42 -4.15 7.80 5.12
CA CYS A 42 -4.38 8.29 6.48
C CYS A 42 -4.12 7.24 7.56
N TRP A 43 -4.39 5.96 7.28
CA TRP A 43 -3.99 4.86 8.16
C TRP A 43 -2.46 4.80 8.25
N GLN A 44 -1.76 4.88 7.12
CA GLN A 44 -0.30 4.90 7.10
C GLN A 44 0.30 6.11 7.83
N ASP A 45 -0.28 7.28 7.65
CA ASP A 45 0.14 8.52 8.31
C ASP A 45 -0.03 8.46 9.83
N GLY A 46 -1.15 7.88 10.27
CA GLY A 46 -1.55 7.85 11.67
C GLY A 46 -1.04 6.66 12.46
N LEU A 47 -0.79 5.51 11.85
CA LEU A 47 -0.41 4.31 12.58
C LEU A 47 0.92 4.49 13.30
N ARG A 48 0.94 4.10 14.57
CA ARG A 48 2.11 4.08 15.44
C ARG A 48 2.47 2.65 15.80
N ASP A 49 3.70 2.44 16.25
CA ASP A 49 4.21 1.12 16.64
C ASP A 49 3.39 0.47 17.77
N ASN A 50 2.76 1.29 18.63
CA ASN A 50 1.87 0.83 19.69
C ASN A 50 0.42 0.55 19.21
N GLY A 51 0.19 0.60 17.90
CA GLY A 51 -1.11 0.39 17.26
C GLY A 51 -2.05 1.60 17.30
N GLN A 52 -1.68 2.72 17.92
CA GLN A 52 -2.53 3.91 17.94
C GLN A 52 -2.60 4.58 16.57
N ILE A 53 -3.73 5.23 16.30
CA ILE A 53 -3.96 6.08 15.12
C ILE A 53 -3.88 7.54 15.57
N LEU A 54 -2.78 8.20 15.22
CA LEU A 54 -2.49 9.60 15.55
C LEU A 54 -1.97 10.32 14.30
N PRO A 55 -2.81 10.72 13.33
CA PRO A 55 -2.34 11.30 12.07
C PRO A 55 -1.49 12.57 12.23
N TYR A 56 -0.45 12.71 11.42
CA TYR A 56 0.30 13.96 11.26
C TYR A 56 -0.37 14.90 10.26
N ASN A 57 -0.95 14.34 9.20
CA ASN A 57 -1.61 15.08 8.14
C ASN A 57 -2.87 15.79 8.67
N PRO A 58 -3.07 17.10 8.42
CA PRO A 58 -4.21 17.83 8.96
C PRO A 58 -5.58 17.36 8.44
N ALA A 59 -5.68 16.90 7.19
CA ALA A 59 -6.91 16.32 6.66
C ALA A 59 -7.23 14.98 7.33
N CYS A 60 -6.22 14.11 7.49
CA CYS A 60 -6.38 12.84 8.20
C CYS A 60 -6.72 13.05 9.68
N ALA A 61 -6.07 13.99 10.36
CA ALA A 61 -6.37 14.34 11.74
C ALA A 61 -7.80 14.88 11.90
N SER A 62 -8.23 15.75 10.98
CA SER A 62 -9.61 16.23 10.91
C SER A 62 -10.61 15.09 10.67
N ALA A 63 -10.25 14.11 9.84
CA ALA A 63 -11.10 12.95 9.58
C ALA A 63 -11.26 12.06 10.81
N VAL A 64 -10.17 11.82 11.54
CA VAL A 64 -10.19 11.09 12.83
C VAL A 64 -10.99 11.85 13.89
N GLN A 65 -10.89 13.18 13.93
CA GLN A 65 -11.68 13.98 14.85
C GLN A 65 -13.18 13.88 14.59
N GLN A 66 -13.59 13.79 13.31
CA GLN A 66 -14.99 13.75 12.92
C GLN A 66 -15.60 12.33 13.01
N SER A 67 -14.93 11.33 12.44
CA SER A 67 -15.48 9.96 12.29
C SER A 67 -14.80 8.93 13.20
N GLY A 68 -13.90 9.37 14.09
CA GLY A 68 -13.13 8.49 14.99
C GLY A 68 -12.02 7.70 14.28
N THR A 69 -11.36 6.81 15.03
CA THR A 69 -10.25 6.00 14.52
C THR A 69 -10.70 4.68 13.88
N THR A 70 -11.92 4.21 14.16
CA THR A 70 -12.46 2.95 13.63
C THR A 70 -12.35 2.83 12.10
N PRO A 71 -12.64 3.88 11.31
CA PRO A 71 -12.45 3.84 9.85
C PRO A 71 -11.01 3.52 9.43
N LEU A 72 -10.00 3.96 10.19
CA LEU A 72 -8.60 3.69 9.86
C LEU A 72 -8.13 2.30 10.30
N TYR A 73 -8.69 1.73 11.37
CA TYR A 73 -8.47 0.31 11.66
C TYR A 73 -9.13 -0.62 10.62
N ASN A 74 -10.14 -0.10 9.91
CA ASN A 74 -10.88 -0.79 8.87
C ASN A 74 -10.72 -0.07 7.52
N TRP A 75 -9.52 0.45 7.23
CA TRP A 75 -9.25 1.33 6.07
C TRP A 75 -9.65 0.73 4.72
N PHE A 76 -9.73 -0.59 4.66
CA PHE A 76 -10.12 -1.42 3.52
C PHE A 76 -11.65 -1.66 3.39
N ALA A 77 -12.47 -1.16 4.31
CA ALA A 77 -13.89 -1.54 4.43
C ALA A 77 -14.88 -0.48 3.96
N VAL A 78 -14.48 0.37 3.00
CA VAL A 78 -15.36 1.38 2.40
C VAL A 78 -16.31 0.68 1.42
N LEU A 79 -17.39 0.11 1.96
CA LEU A 79 -18.22 -0.86 1.26
C LEU A 79 -19.72 -0.58 1.34
N ARG A 80 -20.46 -1.16 0.38
CA ARG A 80 -21.91 -1.32 0.40
C ARG A 80 -22.26 -2.75 0.06
N SER A 81 -22.80 -3.50 1.02
CA SER A 81 -23.25 -4.88 0.81
C SER A 81 -24.42 -5.00 -0.17
N ASP A 82 -25.14 -3.89 -0.38
CA ASP A 82 -26.21 -3.73 -1.36
C ASP A 82 -25.75 -3.01 -2.63
N GLY A 83 -24.46 -2.86 -2.92
CA GLY A 83 -23.99 -2.11 -4.10
C GLY A 83 -24.57 -2.59 -5.44
N ALA A 84 -24.45 -3.88 -5.75
CA ALA A 84 -24.90 -4.53 -6.98
C ALA A 84 -24.48 -3.78 -8.26
N GLY A 85 -23.28 -3.18 -8.25
CA GLY A 85 -22.75 -2.39 -9.36
C GLY A 85 -23.35 -0.99 -9.54
N ARG A 86 -24.28 -0.57 -8.68
CA ARG A 86 -24.98 0.72 -8.78
C ARG A 86 -24.05 1.89 -8.44
N THR A 87 -24.21 3.00 -9.17
CA THR A 87 -23.40 4.21 -9.01
C THR A 87 -24.30 5.44 -8.83
N THR A 88 -24.57 6.18 -9.90
CA THR A 88 -25.41 7.38 -9.91
C THR A 88 -26.83 7.05 -9.46
N GLY A 89 -27.40 7.90 -8.59
CA GLY A 89 -28.71 7.69 -7.98
C GLY A 89 -28.71 6.71 -6.80
N PHE A 90 -27.60 6.00 -6.55
CA PHE A 90 -27.43 5.13 -5.39
C PHE A 90 -26.43 5.67 -4.38
N ILE A 91 -25.22 6.02 -4.83
CA ILE A 91 -24.28 6.82 -4.05
C ILE A 91 -24.54 8.30 -4.38
N PRO A 92 -24.96 9.13 -3.41
CA PRO A 92 -25.18 10.55 -3.67
C PRO A 92 -23.89 11.28 -4.06
N ASP A 93 -24.01 12.32 -4.86
CA ASP A 93 -22.93 13.28 -5.09
C ASP A 93 -22.39 13.82 -3.75
N GLY A 94 -21.08 13.99 -3.67
CA GLY A 94 -20.38 14.37 -2.45
C GLY A 94 -20.16 13.22 -1.46
N GLN A 95 -20.60 12.00 -1.76
CA GLN A 95 -20.43 10.84 -0.87
C GLN A 95 -19.66 9.67 -1.50
N LEU A 96 -19.00 9.91 -2.63
CA LEU A 96 -18.30 8.86 -3.39
C LEU A 96 -17.16 8.24 -2.57
N CYS A 97 -16.41 9.05 -1.82
CA CYS A 97 -15.23 8.60 -1.08
C CYS A 97 -15.57 7.85 0.22
N SER A 98 -16.80 7.94 0.70
CA SER A 98 -17.32 7.12 1.81
C SER A 98 -18.13 5.91 1.36
N GLY A 99 -18.37 5.74 0.06
CA GLY A 99 -19.31 4.72 -0.43
C GLY A 99 -20.78 5.01 -0.08
N GLY A 100 -21.15 6.29 0.07
CA GLY A 100 -22.49 6.70 0.48
C GLY A 100 -22.79 6.40 1.95
N THR A 101 -24.08 6.35 2.29
CA THR A 101 -24.58 5.92 3.62
C THR A 101 -24.89 4.43 3.63
N GLY A 102 -24.88 3.79 4.81
CA GLY A 102 -25.28 2.38 4.95
C GLY A 102 -24.14 1.35 4.88
N GLY A 103 -22.89 1.80 4.81
CA GLY A 103 -21.73 0.95 5.10
C GLY A 103 -21.59 0.62 6.60
N PRO A 104 -20.77 -0.37 6.96
CA PRO A 104 -20.62 -0.84 8.35
C PRO A 104 -19.88 0.14 9.28
N TYR A 105 -19.15 1.11 8.71
CA TYR A 105 -18.39 2.12 9.45
C TYR A 105 -18.67 3.51 8.91
N ASP A 106 -18.46 4.54 9.75
CA ASP A 106 -18.62 5.93 9.34
C ASP A 106 -17.38 6.43 8.58
N PHE A 107 -17.42 6.42 7.25
CA PHE A 107 -16.39 7.04 6.42
C PHE A 107 -16.74 8.47 5.96
N THR A 108 -17.76 9.11 6.54
CA THR A 108 -18.28 10.39 6.01
C THR A 108 -17.24 11.51 6.00
N ALA A 109 -16.31 11.55 6.96
CA ALA A 109 -15.25 12.54 7.00
C ALA A 109 -14.26 12.45 5.82
N TYR A 110 -14.15 11.29 5.16
CA TYR A 110 -13.29 11.11 3.99
C TYR A 110 -13.87 11.73 2.72
N ASN A 111 -15.10 12.26 2.76
CA ASN A 111 -15.65 13.09 1.70
C ASN A 111 -15.24 14.57 1.79
N ALA A 112 -14.54 14.99 2.85
CA ALA A 112 -14.26 16.40 3.10
C ALA A 112 -13.53 17.07 1.92
N VAL A 113 -14.00 18.26 1.57
CA VAL A 113 -13.43 19.10 0.52
C VAL A 113 -12.22 19.82 1.09
N ARG A 114 -11.03 19.28 0.81
CA ARG A 114 -9.76 19.79 1.33
C ARG A 114 -8.65 19.64 0.30
N SER A 115 -7.69 20.56 0.34
CA SER A 115 -6.52 20.56 -0.55
C SER A 115 -5.27 19.93 0.08
N ASP A 116 -5.35 19.47 1.32
CA ASP A 116 -4.24 18.97 2.12
C ASP A 116 -4.36 17.47 2.47
N TRP A 117 -5.22 16.73 1.76
CA TRP A 117 -5.15 15.26 1.76
C TRP A 117 -3.78 14.76 1.28
N PRO A 118 -3.31 13.61 1.79
CA PRO A 118 -2.15 12.91 1.23
C PRO A 118 -2.27 12.73 -0.28
N LEU A 119 -1.18 12.88 -1.01
CA LEU A 119 -1.20 13.08 -2.45
C LEU A 119 -0.16 12.20 -3.15
N THR A 120 -0.57 11.46 -4.18
CA THR A 120 0.38 10.74 -5.06
C THR A 120 0.74 11.59 -6.29
N HIS A 121 2.03 11.74 -6.57
CA HIS A 121 2.57 12.51 -7.69
C HIS A 121 2.77 11.62 -8.90
N LEU A 122 2.18 12.00 -10.04
CA LEU A 122 2.10 11.17 -11.24
C LEU A 122 2.46 11.96 -12.51
N THR A 123 2.72 11.21 -13.57
CA THR A 123 2.96 11.75 -14.92
C THR A 123 1.84 11.31 -15.86
N ALA A 124 1.20 12.25 -16.54
CA ALA A 124 0.10 11.96 -17.46
C ALA A 124 0.57 11.10 -18.65
N GLY A 125 -0.27 10.20 -19.14
CA GLY A 125 0.06 9.32 -20.26
C GLY A 125 1.00 8.15 -19.94
N ARG A 126 1.57 8.08 -18.74
CA ARG A 126 2.39 6.94 -18.31
C ARG A 126 1.54 5.73 -17.95
N THR A 127 2.11 4.55 -18.16
CA THR A 127 1.61 3.32 -17.55
C THR A 127 2.11 3.24 -16.12
N ILE A 128 1.21 2.95 -15.19
CA ILE A 128 1.52 2.66 -13.79
C ILE A 128 0.98 1.29 -13.43
N GLN A 129 1.60 0.64 -12.44
CA GLN A 129 1.03 -0.58 -11.86
C GLN A 129 0.08 -0.19 -10.74
N MET A 130 -1.22 -0.23 -11.02
CA MET A 130 -2.25 -0.08 -10.00
C MET A 130 -2.12 -1.20 -8.96
N ARG A 131 -2.29 -0.86 -7.67
CA ARG A 131 -2.34 -1.83 -6.57
C ARG A 131 -3.58 -1.60 -5.74
N HIS A 132 -4.33 -2.66 -5.47
CA HIS A 132 -5.56 -2.61 -4.68
C HIS A 132 -5.52 -3.70 -3.63
N SER A 133 -5.77 -3.35 -2.37
CA SER A 133 -5.70 -4.28 -1.25
C SER A 133 -6.58 -5.51 -1.48
N ASN A 134 -6.03 -6.69 -1.21
CA ASN A 134 -6.76 -7.96 -1.22
C ASN A 134 -6.94 -8.51 0.20
N TRP A 135 -7.14 -7.60 1.18
CA TRP A 135 -7.30 -7.94 2.61
C TRP A 135 -8.25 -9.13 2.81
N ALA A 136 -9.39 -9.13 2.11
CA ALA A 136 -10.19 -10.33 1.87
C ALA A 136 -10.37 -10.52 0.36
N ARG A 137 -10.06 -11.73 -0.13
CA ARG A 137 -10.02 -12.05 -1.56
C ARG A 137 -11.39 -12.37 -2.12
N HIS A 138 -11.75 -11.69 -3.20
CA HIS A 138 -13.00 -11.97 -3.93
C HIS A 138 -12.82 -11.78 -5.44
N PRO A 139 -13.57 -12.51 -6.27
CA PRO A 139 -13.61 -12.26 -7.70
C PRO A 139 -14.44 -11.01 -8.00
N GLY A 140 -14.11 -10.32 -9.09
CA GLY A 140 -14.86 -9.13 -9.50
C GLY A 140 -14.13 -8.26 -10.51
N ALA A 141 -14.81 -7.16 -10.86
CA ALA A 141 -14.31 -6.13 -11.75
C ALA A 141 -13.93 -4.87 -10.97
N PHE A 142 -12.78 -4.29 -11.30
CA PHE A 142 -12.31 -3.01 -10.79
C PHE A 142 -12.47 -1.98 -11.90
N ASN A 143 -13.49 -1.14 -11.79
CA ASN A 143 -13.70 -0.03 -12.71
C ASN A 143 -13.04 1.22 -12.14
N TYR A 144 -12.21 1.90 -12.92
CA TYR A 144 -11.49 3.08 -12.46
C TYR A 144 -11.74 4.30 -13.33
N TYR A 145 -11.90 5.42 -12.62
CA TYR A 145 -12.34 6.70 -13.13
C TYR A 145 -11.41 7.78 -12.64
N ILE A 146 -11.38 8.90 -13.34
CA ILE A 146 -10.63 10.07 -12.93
C ILE A 146 -11.47 11.32 -13.10
N THR A 147 -11.27 12.31 -12.24
CA THR A 147 -11.87 13.65 -12.46
C THR A 147 -11.47 14.24 -13.82
N LYS A 148 -12.42 14.89 -14.50
CA LYS A 148 -12.24 15.57 -15.78
C LYS A 148 -11.33 16.79 -15.66
N ASN A 149 -10.76 17.22 -16.77
CA ASN A 149 -10.04 18.49 -16.83
C ASN A 149 -11.01 19.65 -16.52
N GLY A 150 -10.56 20.62 -15.70
CA GLY A 150 -11.41 21.72 -15.25
C GLY A 150 -12.33 21.41 -14.07
N TRP A 151 -12.26 20.19 -13.50
CA TRP A 151 -12.94 19.87 -12.24
C TRP A 151 -12.52 20.85 -11.11
N ASN A 152 -13.47 21.22 -10.25
CA ASN A 152 -13.24 22.12 -9.13
C ASN A 152 -12.86 21.34 -7.87
N PRO A 153 -11.58 21.36 -7.42
CA PRO A 153 -11.14 20.66 -6.21
C PRO A 153 -11.69 21.26 -4.91
N ASN A 154 -12.30 22.44 -4.97
CA ASN A 154 -12.89 23.13 -3.83
C ASN A 154 -14.41 22.90 -3.72
N ALA A 155 -14.94 21.87 -4.39
CA ALA A 155 -16.33 21.46 -4.29
C ALA A 155 -16.45 19.96 -3.99
N PRO A 156 -17.59 19.50 -3.43
CA PRO A 156 -17.83 18.06 -3.26
C PRO A 156 -17.76 17.32 -4.59
N LEU A 157 -17.05 16.19 -4.61
CA LEU A 157 -16.89 15.33 -5.79
C LEU A 157 -18.24 14.76 -6.23
N LYS A 158 -18.57 14.88 -7.52
CA LYS A 158 -19.81 14.38 -8.12
C LYS A 158 -19.54 13.29 -9.13
N TRP A 159 -20.55 12.46 -9.42
CA TRP A 159 -20.45 11.48 -10.52
C TRP A 159 -20.21 12.16 -11.87
N SER A 160 -20.78 13.35 -12.09
CA SER A 160 -20.60 14.10 -13.33
C SER A 160 -19.18 14.66 -13.52
N ASP A 161 -18.38 14.73 -12.44
CA ASP A 161 -16.98 15.15 -12.48
C ASP A 161 -16.05 14.04 -13.00
N LEU A 162 -16.49 12.79 -12.99
CA LEU A 162 -15.68 11.62 -13.32
C LEU A 162 -15.81 11.22 -14.80
N GLU A 163 -14.71 10.71 -15.36
CA GLU A 163 -14.66 9.98 -16.63
C GLU A 163 -13.94 8.64 -16.45
N PRO A 164 -14.42 7.55 -17.07
CA PRO A 164 -13.75 6.26 -16.98
C PRO A 164 -12.42 6.30 -17.75
N PHE A 165 -11.40 5.63 -17.23
CA PHE A 165 -10.15 5.42 -17.98
C PHE A 165 -9.70 3.97 -18.06
N GLY A 166 -10.47 3.04 -17.49
CA GLY A 166 -10.33 1.62 -17.78
C GLY A 166 -11.02 0.73 -16.75
N SER A 167 -10.81 -0.57 -16.93
CA SER A 167 -11.25 -1.59 -16.00
C SER A 167 -10.31 -2.81 -16.04
N VAL A 168 -10.37 -3.64 -15.01
CA VAL A 168 -9.75 -4.97 -15.00
C VAL A 168 -10.66 -5.95 -14.27
N THR A 169 -10.70 -7.21 -14.71
CA THR A 169 -11.49 -8.26 -14.07
C THR A 169 -10.55 -9.35 -13.59
N ASN A 170 -10.68 -9.75 -12.32
CA ASN A 170 -9.84 -10.79 -11.68
C ASN A 170 -8.33 -10.62 -11.97
N PRO A 171 -7.73 -9.46 -11.63
CA PRO A 171 -6.30 -9.21 -11.82
C PRO A 171 -5.43 -10.20 -11.01
N SER A 172 -4.17 -10.31 -11.40
CA SER A 172 -3.16 -11.04 -10.61
C SER A 172 -2.98 -10.41 -9.22
N GLU A 173 -2.49 -11.20 -8.27
CA GLU A 173 -2.33 -10.77 -6.88
C GLU A 173 -1.04 -11.25 -6.24
N SER A 174 -0.62 -10.55 -5.18
CA SER A 174 0.51 -10.88 -4.32
C SER A 174 0.04 -11.55 -3.01
N GLY A 175 0.92 -12.35 -2.41
CA GLY A 175 0.78 -12.92 -1.06
C GLY A 175 -0.51 -13.69 -0.79
N GLY A 176 -1.00 -13.64 0.46
CA GLY A 176 -2.22 -14.28 0.98
C GLY A 176 -3.29 -13.28 1.44
N ALA A 177 -4.44 -13.75 1.94
CA ALA A 177 -5.42 -12.86 2.59
C ALA A 177 -4.91 -12.38 3.96
N GLY A 178 -5.35 -11.19 4.38
CA GLY A 178 -4.79 -10.50 5.55
C GLY A 178 -3.42 -9.89 5.29
N GLY A 179 -3.17 -8.72 5.89
CA GLY A 179 -1.93 -7.96 5.70
C GLY A 179 -1.95 -7.03 4.48
N LEU A 180 -0.78 -6.64 3.99
CA LEU A 180 -0.60 -5.58 2.98
C LEU A 180 -0.35 -6.15 1.58
N ASN A 181 -0.99 -7.27 1.30
CA ASN A 181 -1.01 -7.89 -0.01
C ASN A 181 -2.01 -7.18 -0.93
N TYR A 182 -1.89 -7.39 -2.23
CA TYR A 182 -2.68 -6.63 -3.20
C TYR A 182 -2.90 -7.36 -4.52
N TYR A 183 -4.02 -7.04 -5.14
CA TYR A 183 -4.22 -7.15 -6.59
C TYR A 183 -3.35 -6.14 -7.31
N TYR A 184 -2.84 -6.49 -8.50
CA TYR A 184 -2.08 -5.56 -9.34
C TYR A 184 -2.38 -5.75 -10.83
N TRP A 185 -2.33 -4.63 -11.56
CA TRP A 185 -2.44 -4.59 -13.01
C TRP A 185 -1.80 -3.31 -13.55
N ASP A 186 -1.38 -3.35 -14.81
CA ASP A 186 -0.90 -2.15 -15.50
C ASP A 186 -2.08 -1.33 -16.03
N ALA A 187 -2.08 -0.03 -15.75
CA ALA A 187 -3.07 0.91 -16.26
C ALA A 187 -2.37 2.12 -16.89
N GLN A 188 -2.79 2.48 -18.11
CA GLN A 188 -2.33 3.70 -18.75
C GLN A 188 -3.12 4.90 -18.21
N LEU A 189 -2.43 5.85 -17.58
CA LEU A 189 -3.02 7.10 -17.12
C LEU A 189 -3.44 7.94 -18.34
N PRO A 190 -4.60 8.64 -18.29
CA PRO A 190 -4.98 9.54 -19.37
C PRO A 190 -3.91 10.58 -19.67
N ALA A 191 -3.66 10.81 -20.97
CA ALA A 191 -2.84 11.92 -21.41
C ALA A 191 -3.54 13.27 -21.16
N GLY A 192 -2.79 14.36 -21.10
CA GLY A 192 -3.35 15.71 -20.98
C GLY A 192 -3.98 16.04 -19.62
N LYS A 193 -3.67 15.27 -18.57
CA LYS A 193 -3.97 15.63 -17.17
C LYS A 193 -2.87 16.55 -16.62
N SER A 194 -3.24 17.48 -15.75
CA SER A 194 -2.31 18.41 -15.10
C SER A 194 -2.85 18.86 -13.75
N GLY A 195 -1.99 18.98 -12.75
CA GLY A 195 -2.41 19.41 -11.41
C GLY A 195 -3.27 18.36 -10.70
N ARG A 196 -4.06 18.81 -9.70
CA ARG A 196 -4.80 17.92 -8.80
C ARG A 196 -6.00 17.25 -9.47
N HIS A 197 -6.13 15.95 -9.22
CA HIS A 197 -7.24 15.11 -9.64
C HIS A 197 -7.55 14.07 -8.56
N ILE A 198 -8.73 13.45 -8.64
CA ILE A 198 -9.06 12.24 -7.87
C ILE A 198 -9.17 11.07 -8.84
N ILE A 199 -8.50 9.96 -8.52
CA ILE A 199 -8.76 8.65 -9.10
C ILE A 199 -9.76 7.92 -8.20
N PHE A 200 -10.85 7.45 -8.79
CA PHE A 200 -11.91 6.72 -8.11
C PHE A 200 -11.94 5.28 -8.62
N THR A 201 -11.79 4.32 -7.73
CA THR A 201 -11.86 2.89 -8.04
C THR A 201 -13.12 2.29 -7.42
N HIS A 202 -13.91 1.61 -8.24
CA HIS A 202 -15.12 0.90 -7.87
C HIS A 202 -14.93 -0.60 -8.11
N TRP A 203 -14.80 -1.36 -7.03
CA TRP A 203 -14.72 -2.82 -7.10
C TRP A 203 -16.12 -3.42 -6.97
N ILE A 204 -16.52 -4.17 -7.99
CA ILE A 204 -17.80 -4.86 -8.10
C ILE A 204 -17.55 -6.35 -7.99
N ARG A 205 -17.98 -6.96 -6.89
CA ARG A 205 -17.87 -8.42 -6.73
C ARG A 205 -18.75 -9.14 -7.73
N SER A 206 -18.28 -10.30 -8.20
CA SER A 206 -19.08 -11.18 -9.05
C SER A 206 -19.79 -12.30 -8.29
N ASP A 207 -19.45 -12.48 -7.01
CA ASP A 207 -19.97 -13.52 -6.11
C ASP A 207 -20.93 -12.96 -5.04
N SER A 208 -21.23 -11.66 -5.06
CA SER A 208 -22.09 -10.95 -4.10
C SER A 208 -22.60 -9.64 -4.69
N ASN A 209 -23.61 -9.04 -4.05
CA ASN A 209 -24.03 -7.66 -4.31
C ASN A 209 -23.11 -6.62 -3.63
N GLU A 210 -22.08 -7.06 -2.91
CA GLU A 210 -21.19 -6.15 -2.21
C GLU A 210 -20.17 -5.46 -3.13
N ASN A 211 -20.01 -4.15 -2.94
CA ASN A 211 -19.12 -3.30 -3.72
C ASN A 211 -18.21 -2.47 -2.79
N PHE A 212 -17.05 -2.06 -3.31
CA PHE A 212 -16.07 -1.21 -2.60
C PHE A 212 -15.74 0.05 -3.38
N TYR A 213 -15.46 1.11 -2.65
CA TYR A 213 -15.25 2.45 -3.19
C TYR A 213 -13.96 3.04 -2.64
N SER A 214 -13.13 3.59 -3.52
CA SER A 214 -11.81 4.12 -3.15
C SER A 214 -11.54 5.42 -3.86
N CYS A 215 -11.28 6.50 -3.13
CA CYS A 215 -10.76 7.76 -3.66
C CYS A 215 -9.27 7.89 -3.36
N SER A 216 -8.46 8.15 -4.38
CA SER A 216 -7.03 8.45 -4.28
C SER A 216 -6.79 9.86 -4.82
N ASP A 217 -6.30 10.77 -3.97
CA ASP A 217 -5.91 12.12 -4.39
C ASP A 217 -4.56 12.04 -5.11
N VAL A 218 -4.50 12.59 -6.32
CA VAL A 218 -3.29 12.58 -7.15
C VAL A 218 -2.99 13.97 -7.73
N THR A 219 -1.75 14.20 -8.12
CA THR A 219 -1.37 15.37 -8.91
C THR A 219 -0.55 14.96 -10.13
N PHE A 220 -0.84 15.57 -11.27
CA PHE A 220 -0.09 15.39 -12.51
C PHE A 220 0.90 16.52 -12.69
N ASP A 221 2.09 16.34 -12.14
CA ASP A 221 3.19 17.32 -12.10
C ASP A 221 4.53 16.76 -12.58
N GLY A 222 4.53 15.53 -13.12
CA GLY A 222 5.74 14.85 -13.59
C GLY A 222 6.32 13.85 -12.58
N GLY A 223 5.64 13.59 -11.47
CA GLY A 223 6.01 12.54 -10.52
C GLY A 223 5.91 11.12 -11.07
N ASN A 224 6.51 10.18 -10.34
CA ASN A 224 6.63 8.76 -10.69
C ASN A 224 6.00 7.84 -9.61
N GLY A 225 5.15 8.39 -8.75
CA GLY A 225 4.47 7.65 -7.68
C GLY A 225 4.85 8.11 -6.27
N GLU A 226 5.60 9.20 -6.13
CA GLU A 226 5.97 9.75 -4.83
C GLU A 226 4.71 10.16 -4.06
N VAL A 227 4.70 9.95 -2.74
CA VAL A 227 3.57 10.30 -1.88
C VAL A 227 3.97 11.45 -0.95
N THR A 228 3.12 12.47 -0.86
CA THR A 228 3.32 13.62 0.03
C THR A 228 2.16 13.79 1.00
N GLY A 229 2.39 14.55 2.06
CA GLY A 229 1.41 14.72 3.12
C GLY A 229 1.23 13.49 4.02
N VAL A 230 2.21 12.58 4.07
CA VAL A 230 2.27 11.45 5.03
C VAL A 230 3.55 11.60 5.87
N GLY A 231 3.47 11.36 7.18
CA GLY A 231 4.60 11.40 8.10
C GLY A 231 4.90 12.77 8.71
N PRO A 232 5.84 12.84 9.67
CA PRO A 232 6.18 14.09 10.35
C PRO A 232 6.86 15.06 9.37
N GLY A 233 6.22 16.23 9.16
CA GLY A 233 6.77 17.32 8.34
C GLY A 233 6.08 17.52 6.99
N GLY A 234 5.29 16.58 6.49
CA GLY A 234 4.33 16.76 5.38
C GLY A 234 4.85 17.35 4.06
N GLN A 235 6.15 17.56 3.88
CA GLN A 235 6.72 18.22 2.72
C GLN A 235 7.01 17.26 1.56
N SER A 236 6.81 17.79 0.36
CA SER A 236 7.19 17.21 -0.92
C SER A 236 8.67 16.78 -0.93
N PRO A 237 9.05 15.64 -1.55
CA PRO A 237 10.31 15.65 -2.26
C PRO A 237 10.16 16.74 -3.32
N GLY A 238 11.01 17.77 -3.28
CA GLY A 238 11.15 18.68 -4.43
C GLY A 238 11.52 17.87 -5.68
N PRO A 239 11.54 18.49 -6.89
CA PRO A 239 12.01 17.80 -8.08
C PRO A 239 13.31 17.10 -7.75
N SER A 240 13.33 15.78 -7.94
CA SER A 240 14.49 14.93 -7.72
C SER A 240 15.61 15.44 -8.62
N VAL A 241 16.42 16.37 -8.13
CA VAL A 241 17.81 16.44 -8.51
C VAL A 241 18.37 15.12 -8.04
N THR A 242 18.57 14.21 -8.99
CA THR A 242 19.35 13.00 -8.78
C THR A 242 20.63 13.42 -8.05
N PRO A 243 20.85 13.07 -6.76
CA PRO A 243 22.17 13.23 -6.21
C PRO A 243 22.99 12.10 -6.82
N THR A 244 23.65 12.39 -7.93
CA THR A 244 24.87 11.65 -8.28
C THR A 244 25.92 12.05 -7.25
N VAL A 245 25.86 11.47 -6.05
CA VAL A 245 26.97 11.51 -5.13
C VAL A 245 28.00 10.51 -5.62
N THR A 246 29.12 11.03 -6.13
CA THR A 246 30.36 10.28 -6.23
C THR A 246 30.71 9.81 -4.81
N PRO A 247 30.71 8.50 -4.51
CA PRO A 247 31.08 8.02 -3.19
C PRO A 247 32.55 8.34 -2.93
N THR A 248 32.85 8.80 -1.71
CA THR A 248 34.21 8.77 -1.17
C THR A 248 34.74 7.33 -1.27
N ALA A 249 35.84 7.16 -1.99
CA ALA A 249 36.42 5.85 -2.31
C ALA A 249 36.72 5.04 -1.03
N PRO A 250 36.16 3.83 -0.86
CA PRO A 250 36.69 2.88 0.09
C PRO A 250 38.01 2.33 -0.46
N GLU A 251 39.07 2.35 0.35
CA GLU A 251 40.32 1.66 0.02
C GLU A 251 40.08 0.15 -0.02
N GLY A 252 40.18 -0.44 -1.22
CA GLY A 252 40.04 -1.88 -1.43
C GLY A 252 39.68 -2.23 -2.88
N ALA A 253 40.02 -3.44 -3.31
CA ALA A 253 39.66 -3.95 -4.64
C ALA A 253 38.13 -4.12 -4.81
N CYS A 254 37.38 -4.34 -3.72
CA CYS A 254 35.92 -4.36 -3.77
C CYS A 254 35.33 -3.01 -3.32
N THR A 255 34.39 -2.48 -4.10
CA THR A 255 33.60 -1.30 -3.74
C THR A 255 32.11 -1.60 -3.89
N ALA A 256 31.27 -0.87 -3.14
CA ALA A 256 29.82 -1.00 -3.23
C ALA A 256 29.16 0.38 -3.26
N THR A 257 28.18 0.55 -4.15
CA THR A 257 27.41 1.80 -4.28
C THR A 257 25.95 1.55 -4.01
N TRP A 258 25.33 2.48 -3.28
CA TRP A 258 23.95 2.39 -2.83
C TRP A 258 23.01 3.19 -3.70
N LYS A 259 21.84 2.62 -3.98
CA LYS A 259 20.67 3.32 -4.49
C LYS A 259 19.46 2.85 -3.70
N ALA A 260 18.56 3.77 -3.38
CA ALA A 260 17.27 3.43 -2.81
C ALA A 260 16.16 4.15 -3.57
N THR A 261 15.03 3.46 -3.70
CA THR A 261 13.80 3.97 -4.31
C THR A 261 12.73 3.92 -3.24
N ASP A 262 12.10 5.05 -2.95
CA ASP A 262 10.85 5.06 -2.20
C ASP A 262 9.83 4.25 -3.00
N THR A 263 9.26 3.22 -2.39
CA THR A 263 8.33 2.31 -3.08
C THR A 263 6.94 2.91 -3.25
N GLY A 264 6.73 4.14 -2.77
CA GLY A 264 5.42 4.78 -2.64
C GLY A 264 4.64 4.21 -1.46
N TRP A 265 5.25 3.38 -0.61
CA TRP A 265 4.63 2.79 0.56
C TRP A 265 5.30 3.34 1.83
N ALA A 266 4.53 4.12 2.62
CA ALA A 266 5.05 4.80 3.80
C ALA A 266 5.71 3.83 4.78
N GLY A 267 6.93 4.16 5.17
CA GLY A 267 7.76 3.33 6.02
C GLY A 267 8.40 2.17 5.29
N HIS A 268 8.43 2.13 3.96
CA HIS A 268 9.12 1.11 3.19
C HIS A 268 9.90 1.72 2.02
N PHE A 269 11.00 1.07 1.66
CA PHE A 269 11.78 1.42 0.48
C PHE A 269 12.42 0.19 -0.14
N GLN A 270 12.83 0.31 -1.40
CA GLN A 270 13.58 -0.70 -2.11
C GLN A 270 15.04 -0.26 -2.20
N GLY A 271 15.96 -1.09 -1.70
CA GLY A 271 17.39 -0.88 -1.83
C GLY A 271 17.97 -1.67 -3.00
N GLU A 272 18.94 -1.07 -3.69
CA GLU A 272 19.77 -1.70 -4.71
C GLU A 272 21.24 -1.35 -4.43
N VAL A 273 22.10 -2.35 -4.44
CA VAL A 273 23.54 -2.19 -4.21
C VAL A 273 24.30 -2.80 -5.36
N THR A 274 25.12 -1.98 -6.02
CA THR A 274 26.07 -2.44 -7.03
C THR A 274 27.41 -2.71 -6.39
N VAL A 275 27.91 -3.94 -6.53
CA VAL A 275 29.24 -4.36 -6.11
C VAL A 275 30.16 -4.32 -7.32
N ARG A 276 31.35 -3.73 -7.17
CA ARG A 276 32.34 -3.59 -8.24
C ARG A 276 33.73 -4.03 -7.80
N ASN A 277 34.41 -4.75 -8.68
CA ASN A 277 35.83 -5.04 -8.58
C ASN A 277 36.65 -3.91 -9.26
N ASN A 278 37.30 -3.07 -8.46
CA ASN A 278 38.25 -2.05 -8.89
C ASN A 278 39.72 -2.52 -8.83
N GLY A 279 39.96 -3.77 -8.44
CA GLY A 279 41.29 -4.37 -8.43
C GLY A 279 41.72 -4.92 -9.79
N THR A 280 42.95 -5.43 -9.83
CA THR A 280 43.57 -6.03 -11.03
C THR A 280 43.45 -7.56 -11.08
N SER A 281 42.90 -8.19 -10.04
CA SER A 281 42.63 -9.63 -9.94
C SER A 281 41.15 -9.90 -9.75
N SER A 282 40.66 -11.08 -10.15
CA SER A 282 39.27 -11.46 -9.91
C SER A 282 38.96 -11.59 -8.41
N LEU A 283 37.79 -11.12 -7.99
CA LEU A 283 37.23 -11.44 -6.67
C LEU A 283 36.63 -12.85 -6.72
N ASN A 284 36.68 -13.60 -5.62
CA ASN A 284 36.09 -14.94 -5.49
C ASN A 284 34.95 -14.98 -4.46
N GLY A 285 34.42 -13.81 -4.13
CA GLY A 285 33.32 -13.59 -3.21
C GLY A 285 33.25 -12.11 -2.86
N TRP A 286 32.13 -11.69 -2.30
CA TRP A 286 32.00 -10.35 -1.78
C TRP A 286 31.08 -10.33 -0.56
N THR A 287 31.41 -9.46 0.38
CA THR A 287 30.62 -9.15 1.56
C THR A 287 30.44 -7.64 1.62
N VAL A 288 29.20 -7.18 1.61
CA VAL A 288 28.86 -5.76 1.80
C VAL A 288 28.29 -5.55 3.18
N LYS A 289 28.74 -4.50 3.87
CA LYS A 289 28.25 -4.12 5.20
C LYS A 289 27.91 -2.64 5.25
N TRP A 290 26.84 -2.31 5.98
CA TRP A 290 26.49 -0.94 6.35
C TRP A 290 25.72 -0.93 7.66
N THR A 291 25.62 0.26 8.26
CA THR A 291 24.83 0.47 9.47
C THR A 291 23.72 1.47 9.21
N TYR A 292 22.49 1.11 9.55
CA TYR A 292 21.35 2.04 9.56
C TYR A 292 21.38 2.91 10.81
N SER A 293 21.12 4.21 10.64
CA SER A 293 21.07 5.19 11.72
C SER A 293 19.65 5.57 12.16
N GLY A 294 18.62 5.23 11.38
CA GLY A 294 17.25 5.73 11.53
C GLY A 294 16.18 4.67 11.81
N GLY A 295 16.54 3.55 12.45
CA GLY A 295 15.58 2.49 12.82
C GLY A 295 15.05 1.67 11.64
N GLN A 296 15.70 1.72 10.47
CA GLN A 296 15.29 0.95 9.29
C GLN A 296 15.39 -0.56 9.53
N GLY A 297 14.44 -1.30 8.96
CA GLY A 297 14.41 -2.77 8.97
C GLY A 297 14.79 -3.37 7.62
N PHE A 298 14.90 -4.69 7.60
CA PHE A 298 15.10 -5.47 6.37
C PHE A 298 13.88 -6.39 6.22
N GLU A 299 13.27 -6.41 5.04
CA GLU A 299 12.05 -7.14 4.78
C GLU A 299 12.31 -8.32 3.83
N GLY A 300 12.15 -9.53 4.36
CA GLY A 300 12.36 -10.77 3.61
C GLY A 300 13.83 -11.02 3.25
N ALA A 301 14.05 -11.79 2.19
CA ALA A 301 15.38 -12.11 1.69
C ALA A 301 15.77 -11.16 0.54
N PRO A 302 17.05 -10.72 0.46
CA PRO A 302 17.54 -10.01 -0.72
C PRO A 302 17.49 -10.92 -1.96
N TRP A 303 17.32 -10.32 -3.13
CA TRP A 303 17.59 -10.99 -4.40
C TRP A 303 19.05 -10.83 -4.79
N ASN A 304 19.64 -11.85 -5.42
CA ASN A 304 21.04 -11.89 -5.85
C ASN A 304 22.06 -11.68 -4.71
N GLY A 305 21.67 -11.94 -3.46
CA GLY A 305 22.53 -11.89 -2.28
C GLY A 305 21.98 -12.76 -1.17
N VAL A 306 22.75 -12.91 -0.09
CA VAL A 306 22.36 -13.66 1.11
C VAL A 306 22.54 -12.75 2.32
N LEU A 307 21.46 -12.55 3.08
CA LEU A 307 21.48 -11.74 4.30
C LEU A 307 22.15 -12.52 5.44
N ALA A 308 23.30 -12.02 5.90
CA ALA A 308 24.11 -12.64 6.95
C ALA A 308 24.14 -11.82 8.25
N GLY A 309 23.63 -10.58 8.23
CA GLY A 309 23.50 -9.71 9.40
C GLY A 309 22.28 -8.81 9.30
N GLN A 310 21.54 -8.67 10.40
CA GLN A 310 20.28 -7.91 10.48
C GLN A 310 20.52 -6.47 10.94
N PRO A 311 19.60 -5.53 10.64
CA PRO A 311 19.64 -4.17 11.17
C PRO A 311 19.84 -4.11 12.71
N PRO A 312 20.54 -3.07 13.22
CA PRO A 312 21.05 -1.93 12.47
C PRO A 312 22.32 -2.25 11.66
N ASN A 313 23.02 -3.37 11.91
CA ASN A 313 24.28 -3.73 11.26
C ASN A 313 24.06 -4.77 10.14
N VAL A 314 23.70 -4.28 8.96
CA VAL A 314 23.38 -5.16 7.84
C VAL A 314 24.64 -5.74 7.23
N THR A 315 24.63 -7.04 6.97
CA THR A 315 25.67 -7.74 6.21
C THR A 315 25.02 -8.58 5.12
N VAL A 316 25.42 -8.39 3.87
CA VAL A 316 24.98 -9.19 2.72
C VAL A 316 26.19 -9.81 2.02
N THR A 317 26.15 -11.12 1.78
CA THR A 317 27.17 -11.85 1.01
C THR A 317 26.64 -12.24 -0.37
N ASN A 318 27.55 -12.64 -1.27
CA ASN A 318 27.18 -13.08 -2.60
C ASN A 318 26.24 -14.30 -2.61
N ALA A 319 25.39 -14.38 -3.63
CA ALA A 319 24.72 -15.61 -4.00
C ALA A 319 25.74 -16.59 -4.62
N THR A 320 25.38 -17.86 -4.70
CA THR A 320 26.29 -18.94 -5.16
C THR A 320 26.83 -18.73 -6.58
N TYR A 321 26.12 -17.97 -7.42
CA TYR A 321 26.45 -17.78 -8.83
C TYR A 321 27.06 -16.42 -9.18
N ASN A 322 27.12 -15.46 -8.25
CA ASN A 322 27.55 -14.09 -8.54
C ASN A 322 28.70 -13.58 -7.64
N GLY A 323 29.42 -14.50 -6.98
CA GLY A 323 30.57 -14.16 -6.14
C GLY A 323 31.84 -13.83 -6.93
N GLN A 324 32.02 -14.41 -8.11
CA GLN A 324 33.22 -14.19 -8.92
C GLN A 324 33.08 -12.93 -9.79
N LEU A 325 33.97 -11.95 -9.61
CA LEU A 325 33.98 -10.72 -10.40
C LEU A 325 35.36 -10.50 -11.02
N SER A 326 35.45 -10.53 -12.35
CA SER A 326 36.67 -10.15 -13.07
C SER A 326 37.07 -8.70 -12.77
N PRO A 327 38.32 -8.27 -13.05
CA PRO A 327 38.70 -6.87 -12.98
C PRO A 327 37.71 -5.97 -13.73
N ASN A 328 37.28 -4.87 -13.11
CA ASN A 328 36.21 -3.97 -13.57
C ASN A 328 34.79 -4.57 -13.66
N GLY A 329 34.62 -5.84 -13.27
CA GLY A 329 33.33 -6.51 -13.24
C GLY A 329 32.41 -5.97 -12.14
N THR A 330 31.11 -6.06 -12.38
CA THR A 330 30.07 -5.61 -11.46
C THR A 330 28.98 -6.67 -11.28
N THR A 331 28.36 -6.69 -10.11
CA THR A 331 27.09 -7.39 -9.87
C THR A 331 26.17 -6.50 -9.05
N THR A 332 24.91 -6.86 -8.95
CA THR A 332 23.91 -6.09 -8.20
C THR A 332 23.02 -7.02 -7.41
N PHE A 333 22.77 -6.65 -6.16
CA PHE A 333 21.73 -7.24 -5.33
C PHE A 333 20.76 -6.14 -4.90
N GLY A 334 19.54 -6.53 -4.55
CA GLY A 334 18.58 -5.60 -3.98
C GLY A 334 17.72 -6.26 -2.92
N PHE A 335 16.91 -5.44 -2.27
CA PHE A 335 16.09 -5.86 -1.14
C PHE A 335 14.95 -4.90 -0.87
N ASN A 336 13.97 -5.37 -0.10
CA ASN A 336 12.95 -4.52 0.50
C ASN A 336 13.35 -4.21 1.94
N ALA A 337 13.03 -3.01 2.40
CA ALA A 337 13.36 -2.52 3.71
C ALA A 337 12.21 -1.71 4.30
N THR A 338 12.17 -1.66 5.62
CA THR A 338 11.22 -0.83 6.37
C THR A 338 11.93 0.43 6.90
N GLY A 339 11.17 1.45 7.28
CA GLY A 339 11.63 2.81 7.58
C GLY A 339 11.64 3.73 6.36
N SER A 340 12.00 5.00 6.60
CA SER A 340 12.25 5.96 5.54
C SER A 340 13.58 5.66 4.84
N VAL A 341 13.67 6.02 3.55
CA VAL A 341 14.93 6.00 2.80
C VAL A 341 15.98 6.78 3.59
N PRO A 342 17.13 6.18 3.95
CA PRO A 342 18.16 6.87 4.71
C PRO A 342 18.64 8.15 3.99
N ASN A 343 18.64 9.26 4.70
CA ASN A 343 19.22 10.53 4.26
C ASN A 343 20.07 11.13 5.39
N PRO A 344 21.41 11.14 5.29
CA PRO A 344 22.20 10.71 4.13
C PRO A 344 22.15 9.19 3.90
N ALA A 345 22.46 8.76 2.67
CA ALA A 345 22.61 7.35 2.34
C ALA A 345 23.68 6.69 3.24
N PRO A 346 23.52 5.41 3.60
CA PRO A 346 24.47 4.75 4.47
C PRO A 346 25.84 4.62 3.79
N SER A 347 26.91 4.68 4.59
CA SER A 347 28.25 4.36 4.11
C SER A 347 28.40 2.84 4.02
N LEU A 348 28.74 2.34 2.83
CA LEU A 348 28.94 0.92 2.58
C LEU A 348 30.43 0.58 2.63
N THR A 349 30.74 -0.59 3.19
CA THR A 349 32.05 -1.24 3.03
C THR A 349 31.87 -2.50 2.19
N CYS A 350 32.85 -2.83 1.34
CA CYS A 350 32.90 -4.11 0.65
C CYS A 350 34.25 -4.79 0.87
N THR A 351 34.22 -6.10 1.11
CA THR A 351 35.41 -6.95 1.21
C THR A 351 35.25 -8.21 0.38
N SER A 352 36.32 -8.65 -0.29
CA SER A 352 36.42 -10.02 -0.82
C SER A 352 37.10 -10.92 0.20
N PRO A 353 36.70 -12.20 0.32
CA PRO A 353 37.48 -13.23 1.01
C PRO A 353 38.89 -13.39 0.44
#